data_AF-A0A6B2T6X3-F1
#
_entry.id   AF-A0A6B2T6X3-F1
#
_cell.length_a   1.000
_cell.length_b   1.000
_cell.length_c   1.000
_cell.angle_alpha   90.00
_cell.angle_beta   90.00
_cell.angle_gamma   90.00
#
_symmetry.space_group_name_H-M   'P 1'
#
loop_
_entity.id
_entity.type
_entity.pdbx_description
1 polymer ?
#
loop_
_entity_poly.entity_id
_entity_poly.type
_entity_poly.pdbx_seq_one_letter_code
_entity_poly.pdbx_strand_id
1 'polypeptide(L)'
;WLPLAADAYDYTLTGAFKWLLCPRGVSFLTVREDAQESLAPLHAGLLAAADTSDSTYGPLAELAPDARRFDEPVALLAYHGAAASLTLVEETGVDAIRAHDTALAARYRAGLAALGHAPVPGTSPIVSVPGLADRAPELTRAGILT
;
A
#
# COMPACT_ATOMS: atom_id res chain seq x y z
N TRP A 1 10.82 6.48 -3.10
CA TRP A 1 9.76 5.59 -2.58
C TRP A 1 9.59 5.80 -1.07
N LEU A 2 10.68 5.92 -0.30
CA LEU A 2 10.69 6.55 1.02
C LEU A 2 11.80 7.62 1.09
N PRO A 3 11.69 8.63 1.97
CA PRO A 3 10.50 8.94 2.77
C PRO A 3 9.31 9.38 1.88
N LEU A 4 8.08 9.09 2.32
CA LEU A 4 6.85 9.54 1.68
C LEU A 4 6.26 10.68 2.51
N ALA A 5 6.17 11.87 1.93
CA ALA A 5 5.43 12.99 2.48
C ALA A 5 4.02 12.95 1.90
N ALA A 6 3.06 12.37 2.63
CA ALA A 6 1.69 12.17 2.13
C ALA A 6 0.96 13.50 1.87
N ASP A 7 1.31 14.54 2.63
CA ASP A 7 0.83 15.92 2.51
C ASP A 7 1.32 16.65 1.24
N ALA A 8 2.37 16.14 0.59
CA ALA A 8 2.83 16.65 -0.69
C ALA A 8 1.91 16.30 -1.88
N TYR A 9 0.88 15.49 -1.64
CA TYR A 9 -0.07 15.03 -2.66
C TYR A 9 -1.50 15.43 -2.27
N ASP A 10 -2.34 15.66 -3.27
CA ASP A 10 -3.78 15.89 -3.04
C ASP A 10 -4.44 14.65 -2.44
N TYR A 11 -4.01 13.47 -2.89
CA TYR A 11 -4.49 12.17 -2.40
C TYR A 11 -3.37 11.14 -2.42
N THR A 12 -3.37 10.22 -1.46
CA THR A 12 -2.58 8.97 -1.55
C THR A 12 -3.44 7.76 -1.23
N LEU A 13 -3.24 6.67 -1.97
CA LEU A 13 -3.95 5.41 -1.80
C LEU A 13 -2.93 4.28 -1.61
N THR A 14 -3.18 3.39 -0.65
CA THR A 14 -2.34 2.21 -0.44
C THR A 14 -3.18 0.95 -0.28
N GLY A 15 -2.80 -0.11 -1.00
CA GLY A 15 -3.26 -1.46 -0.72
C GLY A 15 -2.35 -2.09 0.33
N ALA A 16 -2.85 -2.34 1.53
CA ALA A 16 -2.01 -2.63 2.69
C ALA A 16 -1.52 -4.10 2.75
N PHE A 17 -2.01 -4.98 1.88
CA PHE A 17 -1.70 -6.41 1.94
C PHE A 17 -0.28 -6.81 1.49
N LYS A 18 0.52 -5.84 1.05
CA LYS A 18 1.90 -6.07 0.59
C LYS A 18 2.88 -5.73 1.71
N TRP A 19 3.58 -4.61 1.56
CA TRP A 19 4.65 -4.18 2.47
C TRP A 19 4.16 -3.79 3.87
N LEU A 20 2.86 -3.52 4.05
CA LEU A 20 2.27 -3.27 5.37
C LEU A 20 1.76 -4.54 6.05
N LEU A 21 1.94 -5.72 5.42
CA LEU A 21 1.63 -7.03 5.98
C LEU A 21 0.17 -7.22 6.43
N CYS A 22 -0.74 -6.32 6.02
CA CYS A 22 -2.14 -6.41 6.41
C CYS A 22 -2.83 -7.57 5.67
N PRO A 23 -3.97 -8.07 6.16
CA PRO A 23 -4.80 -8.98 5.37
C PRO A 23 -5.29 -8.35 4.06
N ARG A 24 -5.59 -9.17 3.05
CA ARG A 24 -6.28 -8.69 1.83
C ARG A 24 -7.65 -8.11 2.21
N GLY A 25 -8.01 -6.99 1.58
CA GLY A 25 -9.22 -6.22 1.89
C GLY A 25 -8.98 -4.97 2.74
N VAL A 26 -7.73 -4.66 3.07
CA VAL A 26 -7.34 -3.44 3.79
C VAL A 26 -6.68 -2.45 2.82
N SER A 27 -7.15 -1.21 2.85
CA SER A 27 -6.59 -0.08 2.10
C SER A 27 -6.75 1.21 2.87
N PHE A 28 -5.87 2.18 2.64
CA PHE A 28 -5.99 3.50 3.23
C PHE A 28 -5.98 4.56 2.13
N LEU A 29 -6.90 5.52 2.24
CA LEU A 29 -6.94 6.73 1.45
C LEU A 29 -6.64 7.91 2.37
N THR A 30 -5.74 8.77 1.96
CA THR A 30 -5.60 10.11 2.54
C THR A 30 -6.00 11.13 1.48
N VAL A 31 -6.66 12.19 1.92
CA VAL A 31 -7.14 13.27 1.08
C VAL A 31 -6.79 14.59 1.75
N ARG A 32 -6.15 15.51 1.01
CA ARG A 32 -5.92 16.86 1.49
C ARG A 32 -7.26 17.60 1.61
N GLU A 33 -7.41 18.41 2.65
CA GLU A 33 -8.70 19.03 2.99
C GLU A 33 -9.28 19.88 1.85
N ASP A 34 -8.44 20.72 1.23
CA ASP A 34 -8.77 21.56 0.07
C ASP A 34 -8.98 20.77 -1.23
N ALA A 35 -8.60 19.50 -1.26
CA ALA A 35 -8.73 18.63 -2.42
C ALA A 35 -9.99 17.75 -2.35
N GLN A 36 -10.70 17.69 -1.23
CA GLN A 36 -11.87 16.80 -1.07
C GLN A 36 -12.93 17.00 -2.16
N GLU A 37 -13.19 18.25 -2.56
CA GLU A 37 -14.21 18.59 -3.55
C GLU A 37 -13.87 18.14 -4.98
N SER A 38 -12.61 17.81 -5.25
CA SER A 38 -12.16 17.34 -6.56
C SER A 38 -12.41 15.84 -6.78
N LEU A 39 -12.71 15.07 -5.71
CA LEU A 39 -13.07 13.66 -5.80
C LEU A 39 -14.59 13.45 -5.73
N ALA A 40 -15.11 12.72 -6.72
CA ALA A 40 -16.49 12.25 -6.70
C ALA A 40 -16.61 10.99 -5.80
N PRO A 41 -17.48 10.97 -4.79
CA PRO A 41 -17.69 9.81 -3.91
C PRO A 41 -18.63 8.79 -4.59
N LEU A 42 -18.09 8.03 -5.54
CA LEU A 42 -18.85 7.16 -6.43
C LEU A 42 -19.60 6.01 -5.73
N HIS A 43 -19.11 5.56 -4.57
CA HIS A 43 -19.70 4.46 -3.80
C HIS A 43 -20.20 4.93 -2.42
N ALA A 44 -20.62 6.20 -2.31
CA ALA A 44 -21.13 6.74 -1.06
C ALA A 44 -22.31 5.90 -0.54
N GLY A 45 -22.16 5.39 0.69
CA GLY A 45 -23.19 4.64 1.40
C GLY A 45 -23.27 5.07 2.86
N LEU A 46 -23.84 4.22 3.71
CA LEU A 46 -24.06 4.50 5.13
C LEU A 46 -22.83 5.08 5.84
N LEU A 47 -21.64 4.52 5.61
CA LEU A 47 -20.41 4.98 6.28
C LEU A 47 -19.96 6.37 5.81
N ALA A 48 -20.29 6.75 4.57
CA ALA A 48 -19.98 8.05 3.99
C ALA A 48 -20.92 9.18 4.45
N ALA A 49 -22.03 8.85 5.12
CA ALA A 49 -23.02 9.81 5.58
C ALA A 49 -22.51 10.68 6.73
N ALA A 50 -22.87 11.96 6.77
CA ALA A 50 -22.56 12.85 7.90
C ALA A 50 -23.13 12.29 9.22
N ASP A 51 -24.42 11.91 9.21
CA ASP A 51 -25.10 11.19 10.30
C ASP A 51 -25.50 9.79 9.84
N THR A 52 -24.81 8.76 10.36
CA THR A 52 -25.09 7.37 10.01
C THR A 52 -26.38 6.85 10.63
N SER A 53 -26.84 7.43 11.74
CA SER A 53 -28.04 6.96 12.44
C SER A 53 -29.32 7.27 11.65
N ASP A 54 -29.40 8.45 11.05
CA ASP A 54 -30.55 8.89 10.24
C ASP A 54 -30.43 8.48 8.75
N SER A 55 -29.27 7.99 8.33
CA SER A 55 -28.99 7.64 6.92
C SER A 55 -29.15 6.14 6.60
N THR A 56 -29.91 5.41 7.42
CA THR A 56 -30.14 3.97 7.20
C THR A 56 -30.99 3.69 5.95
N TYR A 57 -31.90 4.60 5.60
CA TYR A 57 -32.85 4.42 4.50
C TYR A 57 -32.89 5.65 3.59
N GLY A 58 -33.07 5.40 2.28
CA GLY A 58 -33.22 6.47 1.29
C GLY A 58 -31.89 7.08 0.83
N PRO A 59 -31.94 8.19 0.07
CA PRO A 59 -30.75 8.89 -0.39
C PRO A 59 -30.01 9.57 0.77
N LEU A 60 -28.69 9.68 0.67
CA LEU A 60 -27.87 10.40 1.64
C LEU A 60 -28.17 11.91 1.56
N ALA A 61 -28.59 12.51 2.68
CA ALA A 61 -28.85 13.94 2.76
C ALA A 61 -27.55 14.76 2.71
N GLU A 62 -26.52 14.31 3.44
CA GLU A 62 -25.23 14.97 3.54
C GLU A 62 -24.11 13.94 3.71
N LEU A 63 -22.96 14.21 3.09
CA LEU A 63 -21.75 13.40 3.22
C LEU A 63 -20.89 13.91 4.38
N ALA A 64 -20.11 13.01 4.98
CA ALA A 64 -19.14 13.38 6.01
C ALA A 64 -18.24 14.54 5.51
N PRO A 65 -17.88 15.51 6.38
CA PRO A 65 -17.08 16.68 5.98
C PRO A 65 -15.61 16.36 5.75
N ASP A 66 -15.18 15.15 6.08
CA ASP A 66 -13.82 14.65 5.97
C ASP A 66 -13.74 13.48 4.97
N ALA A 67 -12.56 12.88 4.88
CA ALA A 67 -12.29 11.76 3.97
C ALA A 67 -13.19 10.52 4.20
N ARG A 68 -13.92 10.42 5.32
CA ARG A 68 -14.91 9.35 5.54
C ARG A 68 -15.99 9.34 4.47
N ARG A 69 -16.23 10.45 3.75
CA ARG A 69 -17.15 10.49 2.60
C ARG A 69 -16.78 9.54 1.46
N PHE A 70 -15.56 9.01 1.47
CA PHE A 70 -15.05 8.04 0.51
C PHE A 70 -15.00 6.61 1.08
N ASP A 71 -15.42 6.38 2.33
CA ASP A 71 -15.41 5.06 2.94
C ASP A 71 -16.58 4.18 2.45
N GLU A 72 -16.22 2.94 2.15
CA GLU A 72 -17.15 1.84 1.92
C GLU A 72 -17.22 0.94 3.17
N PRO A 73 -18.28 0.12 3.33
CA PRO A 73 -18.36 -0.87 4.40
C PRO A 73 -17.08 -1.72 4.51
N VAL A 74 -16.38 -1.58 5.63
CA VAL A 74 -15.06 -2.19 5.81
C VAL A 74 -15.13 -3.71 5.98
N ALA A 75 -14.11 -4.41 5.49
CA ALA A 75 -13.89 -5.83 5.77
C ALA A 75 -13.43 -6.02 7.22
N LEU A 76 -14.36 -6.01 8.18
CA LEU A 76 -14.11 -5.92 9.62
C LEU A 76 -12.96 -6.81 10.13
N LEU A 77 -12.95 -8.10 9.78
CA LEU A 77 -11.92 -9.04 10.23
C LEU A 77 -10.53 -8.73 9.63
N ALA A 78 -10.49 -8.22 8.40
CA ALA A 78 -9.24 -7.81 7.77
C ALA A 78 -8.64 -6.60 8.49
N TYR A 79 -9.47 -5.63 8.89
CA TYR A 79 -9.04 -4.47 9.67
C TYR A 79 -8.65 -4.81 11.10
N HIS A 80 -9.27 -5.83 11.70
CA HIS A 80 -8.81 -6.36 12.98
C HIS A 80 -7.37 -6.91 12.89
N GLY A 81 -7.07 -7.69 11.84
CA GLY A 81 -5.72 -8.16 11.57
C GLY A 81 -4.74 -7.05 11.18
N ALA A 82 -5.23 -5.99 10.51
CA ALA A 82 -4.41 -4.85 10.11
C ALA A 82 -3.77 -4.14 11.30
N ALA A 83 -4.50 -3.98 12.41
CA ALA A 83 -3.97 -3.35 13.62
C ALA A 83 -2.67 -4.04 14.09
N ALA A 84 -2.69 -5.37 14.19
CA ALA A 84 -1.50 -6.14 14.59
C ALA A 84 -0.35 -6.02 13.57
N SER A 85 -0.66 -6.06 12.27
CA SER A 85 0.35 -5.88 11.21
C SER A 85 1.01 -4.51 11.28
N LEU A 86 0.23 -3.44 11.50
CA LEU A 86 0.75 -2.08 11.61
C LEU A 86 1.57 -1.88 12.88
N THR A 87 1.14 -2.44 14.02
CA THR A 87 1.95 -2.44 15.25
C THR A 87 3.32 -3.07 15.03
N LEU A 88 3.40 -4.21 14.34
CA LEU A 88 4.69 -4.83 14.02
C LEU A 88 5.59 -3.93 13.15
N VAL A 89 5.02 -3.24 12.16
CA VAL A 89 5.75 -2.31 11.30
C VAL A 89 6.26 -1.10 12.12
N GLU A 90 5.44 -0.56 13.01
CA GLU A 90 5.80 0.54 13.90
C GLU A 90 6.90 0.15 14.89
N GLU A 91 6.78 -1.01 15.54
CA GLU A 91 7.78 -1.56 16.48
C GLU A 91 9.12 -1.84 15.78
N THR A 92 9.08 -2.36 14.54
CA THR A 92 10.29 -2.60 13.74
C THR A 92 10.92 -1.29 13.26
N GLY A 93 10.09 -0.30 12.93
CA GLY A 93 10.48 1.01 12.44
C GLY A 93 10.67 1.06 10.92
N VAL A 94 9.98 1.99 10.27
CA VAL A 94 10.00 2.17 8.81
C VAL A 94 11.40 2.43 8.26
N ASP A 95 12.22 3.21 8.97
CA ASP A 95 13.60 3.49 8.55
C ASP A 95 14.51 2.26 8.64
N ALA A 96 14.31 1.40 9.63
CA ALA A 96 15.07 0.16 9.78
C ALA A 96 14.71 -0.83 8.67
N ILE A 97 13.41 -1.00 8.39
CA ILE A 97 12.90 -1.80 7.27
C ILE A 97 13.51 -1.30 5.95
N ARG A 98 13.43 0.01 5.69
CA ARG A 98 14.00 0.64 4.49
C ARG A 98 15.49 0.36 4.34
N ALA A 99 16.26 0.57 5.41
CA ALA A 99 17.71 0.34 5.39
C ALA A 99 18.05 -1.12 5.10
N HIS A 100 17.32 -2.05 5.73
CA HIS A 100 17.51 -3.48 5.52
C HIS A 100 17.20 -3.92 4.08
N ASP A 101 16.02 -3.59 3.57
CA ASP A 101 15.57 -4.07 2.26
C ASP A 101 16.40 -3.48 1.13
N THR A 102 16.81 -2.21 1.24
CA THR A 102 17.68 -1.59 0.24
C THR A 102 19.10 -2.16 0.27
N ALA A 103 19.62 -2.55 1.44
CA ALA A 103 20.89 -3.26 1.54
C ALA A 103 20.83 -4.65 0.89
N LEU A 104 19.74 -5.40 1.08
CA LEU A 104 19.51 -6.68 0.39
C LEU A 104 19.45 -6.48 -1.13
N ALA A 105 18.72 -5.48 -1.60
CA ALA A 105 18.61 -5.18 -3.02
C ALA A 105 19.94 -4.70 -3.63
N ALA A 106 20.75 -3.94 -2.89
CA ALA A 106 22.10 -3.56 -3.30
C ALA A 106 23.01 -4.79 -3.43
N ARG A 107 22.96 -5.71 -2.45
CA ARG A 107 23.70 -6.97 -2.50
C ARG A 107 23.29 -7.83 -3.70
N TYR A 108 21.99 -7.91 -3.98
CA TYR A 108 21.47 -8.65 -5.13
C TYR A 108 21.93 -8.04 -6.46
N ARG A 109 21.87 -6.71 -6.61
CA ARG A 109 22.40 -6.01 -7.80
C ARG A 109 23.89 -6.26 -8.01
N ALA A 110 24.70 -6.21 -6.94
CA ALA A 110 26.13 -6.49 -7.02
C ALA A 110 26.40 -7.94 -7.49
N GLY A 111 25.65 -8.92 -6.98
CA GLY A 111 25.74 -10.31 -7.42
C GLY A 111 25.38 -10.49 -8.90
N LEU A 112 24.29 -9.86 -9.36
CA LEU A 112 23.89 -9.89 -10.78
C LEU A 112 24.97 -9.28 -11.69
N ALA A 113 25.55 -8.15 -11.29
CA ALA A 113 26.62 -7.49 -12.04
C ALA A 113 27.87 -8.39 -12.15
N ALA A 114 28.24 -9.10 -11.08
CA ALA A 114 29.35 -10.04 -11.08
C ALA A 114 29.11 -11.23 -12.04
N LEU A 115 27.85 -11.58 -12.30
CA LEU A 115 27.43 -12.61 -13.25
C LEU A 115 27.21 -12.06 -14.68
N GLY A 116 27.49 -10.77 -14.92
CA GLY A 116 27.32 -10.14 -16.24
C GLY A 116 25.88 -9.74 -16.57
N HIS A 117 24.98 -9.70 -15.58
CA HIS A 117 23.60 -9.24 -15.77
C HIS A 117 23.44 -7.78 -15.33
N ALA A 118 22.71 -7.00 -16.13
CA ALA A 118 22.43 -5.60 -15.87
C ALA A 118 20.97 -5.43 -15.37
N PRO A 119 20.73 -5.31 -14.04
CA PRO A 119 19.41 -4.98 -13.53
C PRO A 119 19.02 -3.55 -13.89
N VAL A 120 17.72 -3.26 -13.85
CA VAL A 120 17.20 -1.88 -13.97
C VAL A 120 17.84 -1.01 -12.89
N PRO A 121 18.47 0.14 -13.23
CA PRO A 121 19.06 1.04 -12.25
C PRO A 121 18.03 1.55 -11.25
N GLY A 122 18.42 1.67 -9.98
CA GLY A 122 17.57 2.26 -8.94
C GLY A 122 17.99 1.87 -7.52
N THR A 123 17.34 2.50 -6.55
CA THR A 123 17.57 2.32 -5.11
C THR A 123 16.35 1.73 -4.39
N SER A 124 15.43 1.13 -5.16
CA SER A 124 14.27 0.41 -4.65
C SER A 124 14.68 -0.94 -4.05
N PRO A 125 13.95 -1.46 -3.04
CA PRO A 125 14.10 -2.83 -2.57
C PRO A 125 13.70 -3.87 -3.62
N ILE A 126 12.96 -3.46 -4.66
CA ILE A 126 12.62 -4.30 -5.81
C ILE A 126 13.70 -4.15 -6.88
N VAL A 127 14.19 -5.27 -7.41
CA VAL A 127 15.20 -5.34 -8.47
C VAL A 127 14.62 -6.09 -9.65
N SER A 128 14.40 -5.38 -10.76
CA SER A 128 13.96 -5.99 -12.02
C SER A 128 15.18 -6.28 -12.90
N VAL A 129 15.22 -7.47 -13.50
CA VAL A 129 16.32 -7.92 -14.37
C VAL A 129 15.77 -8.33 -15.73
N PRO A 130 15.88 -7.47 -16.76
CA PRO A 130 15.41 -7.81 -18.10
C PRO A 130 16.14 -9.04 -18.68
N GLY A 131 15.44 -9.83 -19.48
CA GLY A 131 16.04 -10.94 -20.23
C GLY A 131 16.27 -12.24 -19.45
N LEU A 132 15.81 -12.33 -18.19
CA LEU A 132 15.92 -13.55 -17.36
C LEU A 132 14.57 -14.17 -16.98
N ALA A 133 13.47 -13.72 -17.59
CA ALA A 133 12.14 -14.22 -17.27
C ALA A 133 11.97 -15.71 -17.58
N ASP A 134 12.67 -16.22 -18.60
CA ASP A 134 12.74 -17.64 -18.97
C ASP A 134 13.33 -18.53 -17.87
N ARG A 135 14.03 -17.94 -16.89
CA ARG A 135 14.65 -18.65 -15.76
C ARG A 135 13.71 -18.91 -14.58
N ALA A 136 12.51 -18.34 -14.56
CA ALA A 136 11.54 -18.52 -13.47
C ALA A 136 11.24 -20.01 -13.15
N PRO A 137 11.11 -20.93 -14.13
CA PRO A 137 10.91 -22.36 -13.84
C PRO A 137 12.14 -23.03 -13.19
N GLU A 138 13.35 -22.63 -13.55
CA GLU A 138 14.60 -23.12 -12.94
C GLU A 138 14.72 -22.64 -11.49
N LEU A 139 14.42 -21.37 -11.24
CA LEU A 139 14.44 -20.76 -9.90
C LEU A 139 13.37 -21.38 -9.00
N THR A 140 12.16 -21.58 -9.50
CA THR A 140 11.08 -22.26 -8.76
C THR A 140 11.49 -23.67 -8.35
N ARG A 141 12.10 -24.45 -9.26
CA ARG A 141 12.60 -25.80 -8.94
C ARG A 141 13.71 -25.78 -7.87
N ALA A 142 14.47 -24.69 -7.78
CA ALA A 142 15.47 -24.48 -6.74
C ALA A 142 14.88 -23.92 -5.43
N GLY A 143 13.55 -23.76 -5.33
CA GLY A 143 12.88 -23.23 -4.14
C GLY A 143 12.90 -21.70 -4.03
N ILE A 144 13.25 -21.00 -5.11
CA ILE A 144 13.25 -19.54 -5.19
C ILE A 144 11.95 -19.09 -5.84
N LEU A 145 11.11 -18.37 -5.08
CA LEU A 145 9.89 -17.75 -5.60
C LEU A 145 10.25 -16.40 -6.21
N THR A 146 10.01 -16.26 -7.51
CA THR A 146 10.23 -15.04 -8.30
C THR A 146 8.92 -14.47 -8.81
#